data_AF-A0A9N9P9L5-F1
#
_entry.id   AF-A0A9N9P9L5-F1
#
_cell.length_a   1.000
_cell.length_b   1.000
_cell.length_c   1.000
_cell.angle_alpha   90.00
_cell.angle_beta   90.00
_cell.angle_gamma   90.00
#
_symmetry.space_group_name_H-M   'P 1'
#
loop_
_entity.id
_entity.type
_entity.pdbx_description
1 polymer ?
#
loop_
_entity_poly.entity_id
_entity_poly.type
_entity_poly.pdbx_seq_one_letter_code
_entity_poly.pdbx_strand_id
1 'polypeptide(L)' 'STNNYAISIRIFLGDREKMIPGTPQKYADIYTSCWSSEPEKRPKLDKILTDLENLLTETT' A
#
# COMPACT_ATOMS: atom_id res chain seq x y z
N SER A 1 3.43 -17.20 21.13
CA SER A 1 3.47 -17.83 19.80
C SER A 1 2.46 -17.12 18.94
N THR A 2 2.90 -16.31 17.98
CA THR A 2 1.98 -15.66 17.04
C THR A 2 1.47 -16.76 16.12
N ASN A 3 0.18 -17.09 16.25
CA ASN A 3 -0.44 -18.09 15.40
C ASN A 3 -0.43 -17.56 13.96
N ASN A 4 0.50 -18.04 13.12
CA ASN A 4 0.66 -17.63 11.72
C ASN A 4 -0.66 -17.77 10.94
N TYR A 5 -1.51 -18.74 11.31
CA TYR A 5 -2.83 -18.94 10.74
C TYR A 5 -3.76 -17.73 10.97
N ALA A 6 -3.69 -17.11 12.15
CA ALA A 6 -4.50 -15.94 12.46
C ALA A 6 -4.12 -14.72 11.62
N ILE A 7 -2.83 -14.57 11.27
CA ILE A 7 -2.36 -13.49 10.39
C ILE A 7 -2.87 -13.72 8.96
N SER A 8 -2.72 -14.93 8.43
CA SER A 8 -3.18 -15.28 7.08
C SER A 8 -4.69 -15.06 6.91
N ILE A 9 -5.49 -15.45 7.91
CA ILE A 9 -6.95 -15.22 7.89
C ILE A 9 -7.27 -13.73 7.85
N ARG A 10 -6.62 -12.90 8.68
CA ARG A 10 -6.86 -11.45 8.68
C ARG A 10 -6.54 -10.81 7.33
N ILE A 11 -5.39 -11.15 6.74
CA ILE A 11 -4.98 -10.65 5.41
C ILE A 11 -5.99 -11.08 4.33
N PHE A 12 -6.46 -12.33 4.38
CA PHE A 12 -7.48 -12.86 3.48
C PHE A 12 -8.82 -12.12 3.61
N LEU A 13 -9.21 -11.76 4.83
CA LEU A 13 -10.41 -10.95 5.10
C LEU A 13 -10.27 -9.47 4.74
N GLY A 14 -9.10 -9.05 4.24
CA GLY A 14 -8.87 -7.68 3.78
C GLY A 14 -8.23 -6.76 4.82
N ASP A 15 -7.81 -7.28 5.99
CA ASP A 15 -7.09 -6.46 6.95
C ASP A 15 -5.78 -5.97 6.34
N ARG A 16 -5.55 -4.66 6.46
CA ARG A 16 -4.32 -3.96 6.09
C ARG A 16 -3.88 -3.07 7.25
N GLU A 17 -2.65 -2.60 7.20
CA GLU A 17 -2.17 -1.62 8.18
C GLU A 17 -3.00 -0.33 8.12
N LYS A 18 -3.10 0.35 9.25
CA LYS A 18 -3.71 1.68 9.31
C LYS A 18 -2.66 2.71 8.90
N MET A 19 -3.07 3.71 8.13
CA MET A 19 -2.21 4.83 7.80
C MET A 19 -1.65 5.48 9.07
N ILE A 20 -0.34 5.74 9.07
CA ILE A 20 0.34 6.39 10.18
C ILE A 20 0.02 7.90 10.13
N PRO A 21 -0.36 8.55 11.25
CA PRO A 21 -0.59 9.98 11.26
C PRO A 21 0.63 10.76 10.75
N GLY A 22 0.39 11.70 9.83
CA GLY A 22 1.46 12.49 9.19
C GLY A 22 2.02 11.89 7.90
N THR A 23 1.63 10.66 7.52
CA THR A 23 1.94 10.12 6.20
C THR A 23 1.28 10.97 5.09
N PRO A 24 2.01 11.39 4.06
CA PRO A 24 1.40 12.08 2.92
C PRO A 24 0.32 11.21 2.25
N GLN A 25 -0.86 11.77 2.00
CA GLN A 25 -1.99 11.02 1.45
C GLN A 25 -1.63 10.30 0.14
N LYS A 26 -0.87 10.97 -0.74
CA LYS A 26 -0.41 10.38 -2.01
C LYS A 26 0.48 9.15 -1.80
N TYR A 27 1.35 9.15 -0.78
CA TYR A 27 2.12 7.96 -0.43
C TYR A 27 1.22 6.82 0.05
N ALA A 28 0.20 7.15 0.86
CA ALA A 28 -0.78 6.19 1.33
C ALA A 28 -1.58 5.56 0.19
N ASP A 29 -1.96 6.35 -0.80
CA ASP A 29 -2.67 5.88 -1.99
C ASP A 29 -1.80 4.92 -2.81
N ILE A 30 -0.49 5.20 -2.95
CA ILE A 30 0.48 4.32 -3.64
C ILE A 30 0.50 2.95 -2.98
N TYR A 31 0.87 2.85 -1.69
CA TYR A 31 0.97 1.53 -1.06
C TYR A 31 -0.40 0.83 -0.95
N THR A 32 -1.49 1.59 -0.83
CA THR A 32 -2.83 1.02 -0.75
C THR A 32 -3.25 0.36 -2.06
N SER A 33 -2.84 0.93 -3.21
CA SER A 33 -3.09 0.33 -4.52
C SER A 33 -2.28 -0.96 -4.76
N CYS A 34 -1.07 -1.06 -4.20
CA CYS A 34 -0.17 -2.21 -4.34
C CYS A 34 -0.73 -3.52 -3.75
N TRP A 35 -1.57 -3.46 -2.72
CA TRP A 35 -2.10 -4.65 -2.04
C TRP A 35 -3.57 -4.94 -2.32
N SER A 36 -4.07 -4.49 -3.48
CA SER A 36 -5.41 -4.85 -3.98
C SER A 36 -5.62 -6.37 -3.96
N SER A 37 -6.81 -6.80 -3.54
CA SER A 37 -7.25 -8.20 -3.58
C SER A 37 -7.35 -8.74 -5.01
N GLU A 38 -7.59 -7.84 -5.98
CA GLU A 38 -7.61 -8.11 -7.41
C GLU A 38 -6.22 -7.84 -8.00
N PRO A 39 -5.46 -8.88 -8.41
CA PRO A 39 -4.08 -8.73 -8.89
C PRO A 39 -3.93 -7.76 -10.08
N GLU A 40 -4.90 -7.73 -10.98
CA GLU A 40 -4.97 -6.87 -12.16
C GLU A 40 -5.14 -5.38 -11.83
N LYS A 41 -5.63 -5.06 -10.63
CA LYS A 41 -5.76 -3.68 -10.13
C LYS A 41 -4.46 -3.18 -9.50
N ARG A 42 -3.47 -4.04 -9.28
CA ARG A 42 -2.19 -3.63 -8.70
C ARG A 42 -1.40 -2.82 -9.74
N PRO A 43 -0.81 -1.68 -9.36
CA PRO A 43 0.01 -0.92 -10.28
C PRO A 43 1.25 -1.72 -10.69
N LYS A 44 1.72 -1.44 -11.89
CA LYS A 44 3.02 -1.90 -12.35
C LYS A 44 4.14 -1.09 -11.67
N LEU A 45 5.34 -1.67 -11.62
CA LEU A 45 6.49 -1.05 -10.96
C LEU A 45 6.86 0.31 -11.57
N ASP A 46 6.78 0.46 -12.88
CA ASP A 46 7.00 1.73 -13.58
C ASP A 46 6.08 2.84 -13.08
N LYS A 47 4.78 2.55 -12.93
CA LYS A 47 3.82 3.50 -12.36
C LYS A 47 4.15 3.85 -10.91
N ILE A 48 4.48 2.86 -10.08
CA ILE A 48 4.86 3.09 -8.68
C ILE A 48 6.07 4.04 -8.61
N LEU A 49 7.10 3.79 -9.41
CA LEU A 49 8.31 4.62 -9.44
C LEU A 49 7.97 6.07 -9.85
N THR A 50 7.21 6.26 -10.91
CA THR A 50 6.77 7.60 -11.35
C THR A 50 5.95 8.32 -10.27
N ASP A 51 5.01 7.64 -9.61
CA ASP A 51 4.19 8.26 -8.56
C ASP A 51 5.05 8.66 -7.35
N LEU A 52 6.07 7.86 -6.99
CA LEU A 52 7.02 8.18 -5.92
C LEU A 52 7.94 9.35 -6.27
N GLU A 53 8.44 9.41 -7.51
CA GLU A 53 9.25 10.53 -7.99
C GLU A 53 8.46 11.85 -7.98
N ASN A 54 7.21 11.81 -8.43
CA ASN A 54 6.31 12.97 -8.39
C ASN A 54 6.05 13.45 -6.96
N LEU A 55 5.92 12.53 -6.00
CA LEU A 55 5.73 12.91 -4.60
C LEU A 55 6.93 13.67 -4.02
N LEU A 56 8.15 13.29 -4.42
CA LEU A 56 9.38 13.93 -3.96
C LEU A 56 9.54 15.35 -4.54
N THR A 57 9.10 15.56 -5.78
CA THR A 57 9.19 16.87 -6.44
C THR A 57 8.14 17.87 -5.93
N GLU A 58 7.01 17.40 -5.43
CA GLU A 58 5.97 18.25 -4.81
C GLU A 58 6.35 18.79 -3.42
N THR A 59 7.32 18.18 -2.76
CA THR A 59 7.86 18.64 -1.46
C THR A 59 8.97 19.70 -1.58
N THR A 60 9.31 20.14 -2.80
CA THR A 60 10.27 21.22 -3.08
C THR A 60 9.53 22.50 -3.47
#